data_AF-T0YA52-F1
#
_entry.id   AF-T0YA52-F1
#
_cell.length_a   1.000
_cell.length_b   1.000
_cell.length_c   1.000
_cell.angle_alpha   90.00
_cell.angle_beta   90.00
_cell.angle_gamma   90.00
#
_symmetry.space_group_name_H-M   'P 1'
#
loop_
_entity.id
_entity.type
_entity.pdbx_description
1 polymer ?
#
loop_
_entity_poly.entity_id
_entity_poly.type
_entity_poly.pdbx_seq_one_letter_code
_entity_poly.pdbx_strand_id
1 'polypeptide(L)' 'FRVEAPLLRLSKAQIVRLGERFGVPWALTWSCYAGGDRPCGRCDSCRLRARGFRGARRVDPTVA' A
#
# COMPACT_ATOMS: atom_id res chain seq x y z
N PHE A 1 -28.05 4.92 9.36
CA PHE A 1 -26.89 4.03 9.13
C PHE A 1 -25.62 4.72 9.64
N ARG A 2 -24.55 3.98 9.95
CA ARG A 2 -23.24 4.52 10.36
C ARG A 2 -22.19 4.14 9.32
N VAL A 3 -21.35 5.09 8.90
CA VAL A 3 -20.25 4.87 7.95
C VAL A 3 -18.92 5.00 8.70
N GLU A 4 -18.08 3.97 8.60
CA GLU A 4 -16.75 3.96 9.18
C GLU A 4 -15.69 4.16 8.07
N ALA A 5 -14.86 5.18 8.21
CA ALA A 5 -13.81 5.51 7.25
C ALA A 5 -12.43 5.64 7.96
N PRO A 6 -11.91 4.55 8.56
CA PRO A 6 -10.76 4.59 9.48
C PRO A 6 -9.45 5.07 8.84
N LEU A 7 -9.36 5.00 7.49
CA LEU A 7 -8.17 5.41 6.75
C LEU A 7 -8.27 6.83 6.17
N LEU A 8 -9.43 7.50 6.30
CA LEU A 8 -9.74 8.75 5.57
C LEU A 8 -8.73 9.88 5.85
N ARG A 9 -8.23 9.98 7.08
CA ARG A 9 -7.26 11.01 7.50
C ARG A 9 -5.81 10.52 7.45
N LEU A 10 -5.56 9.30 6.98
CA LEU A 10 -4.22 8.72 6.93
C LEU A 10 -3.58 8.95 5.57
N SER A 11 -2.34 9.43 5.58
CA SER A 11 -1.45 9.36 4.42
C SER A 11 -1.11 7.91 4.08
N LYS A 12 -0.65 7.66 2.85
CA LYS A 12 -0.21 6.31 2.43
C LYS A 12 0.90 5.74 3.31
N ALA A 13 1.81 6.58 3.81
CA ALA A 13 2.84 6.15 4.75
C ALA A 13 2.26 5.74 6.12
N GLN A 14 1.26 6.46 6.63
CA GLN A 14 0.57 6.08 7.86
C GLN A 14 -0.22 4.78 7.69
N ILE A 15 -0.83 4.55 6.52
CA ILE A 15 -1.51 3.28 6.21
C ILE A 15 -0.52 2.12 6.20
N VAL A 16 0.66 2.28 5.58
CA VAL A 16 1.70 1.24 5.63
C VAL A 16 2.12 0.96 7.08
N ARG A 17 2.44 1.98 7.89
CA ARG A 17 2.79 1.79 9.30
C ARG A 17 1.66 1.12 10.11
N LEU A 18 0.40 1.43 9.81
CA LEU A 18 -0.74 0.78 10.45
C LEU A 18 -0.82 -0.71 10.07
N GLY A 19 -0.62 -1.04 8.80
CA GLY A 19 -0.59 -2.42 8.33
C GLY A 19 0.58 -3.22 8.93
N GLU A 20 1.76 -2.61 9.07
CA GLU A 20 2.89 -3.22 9.80
C GLU A 20 2.51 -3.59 11.25
N ARG A 21 1.83 -2.67 11.97
CA ARG A 21 1.38 -2.93 13.34
C ARG A 21 0.37 -4.08 13.44
N PHE A 22 -0.40 -4.32 12.37
CA PHE A 22 -1.36 -5.42 12.30
C PHE A 22 -0.81 -6.68 11.61
N GLY A 23 0.46 -6.70 11.22
CA GLY A 23 1.07 -7.86 10.56
C GLY A 23 0.48 -8.17 9.18
N VAL A 24 0.11 -7.14 8.40
CA VAL A 24 -0.42 -7.33 7.04
C VAL A 24 0.59 -8.11 6.18
N PRO A 25 0.18 -9.20 5.50
CA PRO A 25 1.05 -9.96 4.62
C PRO A 25 1.24 -9.22 3.29
N TRP A 26 2.07 -8.18 3.27
CA TRP A 26 2.21 -7.26 2.13
C TRP A 26 2.55 -7.93 0.81
N ALA A 27 3.24 -9.08 0.84
CA ALA A 27 3.59 -9.87 -0.35
C ALA A 27 2.36 -10.40 -1.10
N LEU A 28 1.21 -10.53 -0.40
CA LEU A 28 -0.05 -11.02 -0.97
C LEU A 28 -0.94 -9.90 -1.50
N THR A 29 -0.47 -8.65 -1.51
CA THR A 29 -1.31 -7.49 -1.87
C THR A 29 -0.60 -6.53 -2.80
N TRP A 30 -1.28 -6.11 -3.86
CA TRP A 30 -0.97 -4.89 -4.60
C TRP A 30 -2.24 -4.26 -5.16
N SER A 31 -2.16 -2.96 -5.41
CA SER A 31 -3.30 -2.19 -5.94
C SER A 31 -3.13 -1.85 -7.42
N CYS A 32 -2.16 -2.47 -8.10
CA CYS A 32 -1.80 -2.22 -9.50
C CYS A 32 -3.03 -2.26 -10.43
N TYR A 33 -3.22 -1.22 -11.23
CA TYR A 33 -4.33 -1.15 -12.19
C TYR A 33 -4.18 -2.13 -13.36
N ALA A 34 -2.94 -2.48 -13.72
CA ALA A 34 -2.69 -3.44 -14.80
C ALA A 34 -2.94 -4.90 -14.36
N GLY A 35 -3.10 -5.16 -13.06
CA GLY A 35 -3.17 -6.52 -12.53
C GLY A 35 -1.93 -7.34 -12.89
N GLY A 36 -2.15 -8.64 -13.14
CA GLY A 36 -1.12 -9.64 -13.43
C GLY A 36 -0.45 -10.19 -12.16
N ASP A 37 0.62 -10.96 -12.32
CA ASP A 37 1.31 -11.66 -11.22
C ASP A 37 2.22 -10.75 -10.37
N ARG A 38 2.46 -9.51 -10.84
CA ARG A 38 3.32 -8.52 -10.19
C ARG A 38 2.89 -7.08 -10.48
N PRO A 39 3.12 -6.12 -9.58
CA PRO A 39 2.79 -4.73 -9.81
C PRO A 39 3.57 -4.16 -11.01
N CYS A 40 2.91 -3.42 -11.89
CA CYS A 40 3.53 -2.92 -13.13
C CYS A 40 4.56 -1.79 -12.94
N GLY A 41 4.72 -1.27 -11.72
CA GLY A 41 5.63 -0.17 -11.39
C GLY A 41 5.30 1.21 -11.98
N ARG A 42 4.46 1.30 -13.01
CA ARG A 42 4.25 2.53 -13.80
C ARG A 42 2.90 3.24 -13.63
N CYS A 43 1.85 2.54 -13.18
CA CYS A 43 0.53 3.16 -12.97
C CYS A 43 0.47 4.01 -11.70
N ASP A 44 -0.54 4.87 -11.59
CA ASP A 44 -0.69 5.79 -10.44
C ASP A 44 -0.82 5.05 -9.11
N SER A 45 -1.49 3.90 -9.10
CA SER A 45 -1.61 3.07 -7.90
C SER A 45 -0.26 2.51 -7.44
N CYS A 46 0.56 1.99 -8.38
CA CYS A 46 1.92 1.57 -8.08
C CYS A 46 2.77 2.72 -7.55
N ARG A 47 2.68 3.91 -8.17
CA ARG A 47 3.39 5.11 -7.71
C ARG A 47 2.95 5.55 -6.31
N LEU A 48 1.65 5.50 -6.01
CA LEU A 48 1.10 5.80 -4.69
C LEU A 48 1.57 4.80 -3.63
N ARG A 49 1.58 3.51 -3.95
CA ARG A 49 2.10 2.45 -3.07
C ARG A 49 3.57 2.66 -2.78
N ALA A 50 4.39 2.87 -3.82
CA ALA A 50 5.82 3.14 -3.66
C ALA A 50 6.09 4.38 -2.80
N ARG A 51 5.32 5.47 -2.98
CA ARG A 51 5.39 6.65 -2.09
C ARG A 51 5.03 6.31 -0.64
N GLY A 52 4.03 5.47 -0.42
CA GLY A 52 3.62 5.00 0.90
C GLY A 52 4.74 4.25 1.62
N PHE A 53 5.29 3.21 0.99
CA PHE A 53 6.39 2.41 1.56
C PHE A 53 7.65 3.25 1.80
N ARG A 54 8.05 4.09 0.83
CA ARG A 54 9.17 5.02 1.01
C ARG A 54 8.95 5.98 2.18
N GLY A 55 7.77 6.60 2.26
CA GLY A 55 7.43 7.50 3.37
C GLY A 55 7.36 6.79 4.72
N ALA A 56 7.03 5.50 4.74
CA ALA A 56 7.03 4.67 5.93
C ALA A 56 8.42 4.14 6.32
N ARG A 57 9.44 4.34 5.47
CA ARG A 57 10.78 3.74 5.60
C ARG A 57 10.72 2.21 5.69
N ARG A 58 9.89 1.60 4.84
CA ARG A 58 9.72 0.15 4.71
C ARG A 58 10.00 -0.28 3.28
N VAL A 59 10.44 -1.53 3.13
CA VAL A 59 10.61 -2.17 1.82
C VAL A 59 9.27 -2.81 1.43
N ASP A 60 8.84 -2.57 0.20
CA ASP A 60 7.65 -3.21 -0.34
C ASP A 60 8.06 -4.59 -0.90
N PRO A 61 7.58 -5.71 -0.34
CA PRO A 61 8.02 -7.04 -0.76
C PRO A 61 7.49 -7.47 -2.14
N THR A 62 6.66 -6.65 -2.79
CA THR A 62 6.09 -6.94 -4.12
C THR A 62 6.87 -6.32 -5.27
N VAL A 63 7.84 -5.46 -4.97
CA VAL A 63 8.79 -4.93 -5.95
C VAL A 63 10.13 -5.61 -5.70
N ALA A 64 10.57 -6.40 -6.69
CA ALA A 64 11.91 -6.96 -6.73
C ALA A 64 12.96 -5.85 -6.93
#